data_AF-K9UFQ8-F1
#
_entry.id   AF-K9UFQ8-F1
#
_cell.length_a   1.000
_cell.length_b   1.000
_cell.length_c   1.000
_cell.angle_alpha   90.00
_cell.angle_beta   90.00
_cell.angle_gamma   90.00
#
_symmetry.space_group_name_H-M   'P 1'
#
loop_
_entity.id
_entity.type
_entity.pdbx_description
1 polymer ?
#
loop_
_entity_poly.entity_id
_entity_poly.type
_entity_poly.pdbx_seq_one_letter_code
_entity_poly.pdbx_strand_id
1 'polypeptide(L)'
;MLHSVKIANIASKKLIMNENSLDRSSTDNLLALNIDKDTWIYTYGSSKLQQVRSFGYECNDRYLQERLKAEYPGFRINRASVSKKLDFPPLYAIKESLKWNDAYVAKQYSHGEVIAIDNYLGKYQIIKKTTKPWYLIYKNILTIDENDPKEVAFYIMLIIIITSPIVGIIILK
;
A
#
# COMPACT_ATOMS: atom_id res chain seq x y z
N MET A 1 29.26 14.46 41.62
CA MET A 1 29.17 13.62 40.40
C MET A 1 28.37 12.33 40.63
N LEU A 2 27.13 12.40 41.13
CA LEU A 2 26.31 11.18 41.40
C LEU A 2 24.85 11.28 40.93
N HIS A 3 24.46 12.37 40.27
CA HIS A 3 23.08 12.56 39.77
C HIS A 3 22.87 12.19 38.29
N SER A 4 23.93 11.96 37.51
CA SER A 4 23.82 11.71 36.06
C SER A 4 23.69 10.22 35.70
N VAL A 5 23.90 9.30 36.65
CA VAL A 5 23.93 7.84 36.37
C VAL A 5 22.53 7.20 36.47
N LYS A 6 21.61 7.78 37.25
CA LYS A 6 20.25 7.22 37.41
C LYS A 6 19.35 7.41 36.18
N ILE A 7 19.58 8.45 35.37
CA ILE A 7 18.74 8.74 34.19
C ILE A 7 19.07 7.78 33.02
N ALA A 8 20.33 7.42 32.84
CA ALA A 8 20.75 6.45 31.82
C ALA A 8 20.10 5.07 32.05
N ASN A 9 19.99 4.63 33.30
CA ASN A 9 19.48 3.30 33.63
C ASN A 9 17.96 3.12 33.41
N ILE A 10 17.18 4.22 33.48
CA ILE A 10 15.74 4.18 33.19
C ILE A 10 15.48 4.20 31.67
N ALA A 11 16.31 4.93 30.91
CA ALA A 11 16.23 4.95 29.45
C ALA A 11 16.60 3.58 28.84
N SER A 12 17.62 2.89 29.39
CA SER A 12 18.00 1.55 28.94
C SER A 12 16.92 0.50 29.24
N LYS A 13 16.23 0.58 30.38
CA LYS A 13 15.17 -0.38 30.72
C LYS A 13 13.89 -0.19 29.89
N LYS A 14 13.63 1.03 29.42
CA LYS A 14 12.49 1.33 28.53
C LYS A 14 12.75 0.93 27.06
N LEU A 15 14.02 0.84 26.65
CA LEU A 15 14.41 0.31 25.33
C LEU A 15 14.35 -1.22 25.25
N ILE A 16 14.59 -1.94 26.36
CA ILE A 16 14.60 -3.41 26.38
C ILE A 16 13.17 -4.01 26.43
N MET A 17 12.14 -3.23 26.75
CA MET A 17 10.75 -3.71 26.83
C MET A 17 9.93 -3.58 25.54
N ASN A 18 10.51 -3.15 24.41
CA ASN A 18 9.78 -3.00 23.15
C ASN A 18 10.29 -3.84 21.96
N GLU A 19 11.26 -4.74 22.18
CA GLU A 19 11.75 -5.63 21.12
C GLU A 19 11.00 -6.97 21.03
N ASN A 20 10.21 -7.34 22.05
CA ASN A 20 9.49 -8.62 22.06
C ASN A 20 8.12 -8.60 21.33
N SER A 21 7.71 -7.48 20.73
CA SER A 21 6.46 -7.38 19.97
C SER A 21 6.67 -7.28 18.45
N LEU A 22 7.91 -7.20 17.97
CA LEU A 22 8.20 -6.99 16.55
C LEU A 22 8.49 -8.28 15.75
N ASP A 23 8.65 -9.44 16.40
CA ASP A 23 9.23 -10.61 15.73
C ASP A 23 8.22 -11.70 15.33
N ARG A 24 7.10 -11.85 16.06
CA ARG A 24 6.10 -12.89 15.72
C ARG A 24 5.41 -12.66 14.36
N SER A 25 5.18 -11.40 14.00
CA SER A 25 4.54 -11.07 12.72
C SER A 25 5.44 -11.34 11.51
N SER A 26 6.76 -11.43 11.71
CA SER A 26 7.74 -11.59 10.62
C SER A 26 8.02 -13.06 10.37
N THR A 27 8.13 -13.87 11.42
CA THR A 27 8.31 -15.33 11.33
C THR A 27 7.08 -16.04 10.76
N ASP A 28 5.87 -15.60 11.12
CA ASP A 28 4.62 -16.22 10.65
C ASP A 28 4.40 -15.96 9.15
N ASN A 29 4.82 -14.79 8.65
CA ASN A 29 4.78 -14.46 7.22
C ASN A 29 5.84 -15.23 6.40
N LEU A 30 7.03 -15.48 6.96
CA LEU A 30 8.06 -16.30 6.31
C LEU A 30 7.66 -17.78 6.22
N LEU A 31 7.00 -18.31 7.26
CA LEU A 31 6.43 -19.66 7.23
C LEU A 31 5.29 -19.78 6.22
N ALA A 32 4.43 -18.76 6.10
CA ALA A 32 3.37 -18.72 5.10
C ALA A 32 3.92 -18.76 3.65
N LEU A 33 5.03 -18.05 3.37
CA LEU A 33 5.67 -18.04 2.05
C LEU A 33 6.24 -19.40 1.62
N ASN A 34 6.56 -20.29 2.57
CA ASN A 34 7.12 -21.61 2.30
C ASN A 34 6.08 -22.75 2.25
N ILE A 35 4.79 -22.43 2.37
CA ILE A 35 3.72 -23.40 2.14
C ILE A 35 3.74 -23.78 0.65
N ASP A 36 3.81 -25.08 0.37
CA ASP A 36 3.77 -25.58 -1.00
C ASP A 36 2.45 -25.21 -1.69
N LYS A 37 2.51 -25.14 -3.02
CA LYS A 37 1.39 -24.68 -3.82
C LYS A 37 0.11 -25.51 -3.59
N ASP A 38 0.23 -26.82 -3.46
CA ASP A 38 -0.93 -27.71 -3.36
C ASP A 38 -1.57 -27.61 -1.98
N THR A 39 -0.77 -27.61 -0.92
CA THR A 39 -1.27 -27.35 0.44
C THR A 39 -1.99 -26.02 0.48
N TRP A 40 -1.40 -24.95 -0.06
CA TRP A 40 -2.07 -23.65 -0.08
C TRP A 40 -3.42 -23.69 -0.83
N ILE A 41 -3.48 -24.33 -2.00
CA ILE A 41 -4.72 -24.44 -2.80
C ILE A 41 -5.82 -25.17 -2.01
N TYR A 42 -5.50 -26.29 -1.38
CA TYR A 42 -6.50 -27.08 -0.66
C TYR A 42 -6.91 -26.45 0.67
N THR A 43 -6.03 -25.66 1.31
CA THR A 43 -6.37 -24.97 2.56
C THR A 43 -7.09 -23.64 2.35
N TYR A 44 -6.65 -22.81 1.39
CA TYR A 44 -7.10 -21.42 1.25
C TYR A 44 -7.70 -21.08 -0.12
N GLY A 45 -7.47 -21.92 -1.14
CA GLY A 45 -7.96 -21.69 -2.49
C GLY A 45 -9.48 -21.75 -2.59
N SER A 46 -10.04 -21.09 -3.61
CA SER A 46 -11.47 -21.21 -3.90
C SER A 46 -11.86 -22.62 -4.32
N SER A 47 -13.13 -23.01 -4.12
CA SER A 47 -13.63 -24.32 -4.54
C SER A 47 -13.39 -24.59 -6.03
N LYS A 48 -13.44 -23.55 -6.87
CA LYS A 48 -13.12 -23.65 -8.30
C LYS A 48 -11.64 -23.97 -8.52
N LEU A 49 -10.74 -23.30 -7.81
CA LEU A 49 -9.30 -23.55 -7.92
C LEU A 49 -8.95 -24.96 -7.45
N GLN A 50 -9.56 -25.42 -6.36
CA GLN A 50 -9.41 -26.78 -5.83
C GLN A 50 -9.89 -27.84 -6.84
N GLN A 51 -11.06 -27.64 -7.44
CA GLN A 51 -11.60 -28.56 -8.48
C GLN A 51 -10.70 -28.62 -9.72
N VAL A 52 -10.28 -27.46 -10.24
CA VAL A 52 -9.37 -27.40 -11.40
C VAL A 52 -8.08 -28.15 -11.09
N ARG A 53 -7.54 -27.99 -9.87
CA ARG A 53 -6.34 -28.70 -9.44
C ARG A 53 -6.57 -30.21 -9.29
N SER A 54 -7.71 -30.64 -8.74
CA SER A 54 -8.02 -32.08 -8.60
C SER A 54 -8.18 -32.80 -9.95
N PHE A 55 -8.55 -32.08 -11.01
CA PHE A 55 -8.58 -32.62 -12.37
C PHE A 55 -7.21 -32.59 -13.09
N GLY A 56 -6.15 -32.14 -12.42
CA GLY A 56 -4.78 -32.14 -12.96
C GLY A 56 -4.45 -30.97 -13.90
N TYR A 57 -5.33 -29.97 -14.04
CA TYR A 57 -5.05 -28.80 -14.86
C TYR A 57 -4.01 -27.87 -14.21
N GLU A 58 -3.23 -27.18 -15.05
CA GLU A 58 -2.37 -26.09 -14.58
C GLU A 58 -3.19 -24.87 -14.15
N CYS A 59 -2.98 -24.44 -12.91
CA CYS A 59 -3.74 -23.36 -12.29
C CYS A 59 -2.86 -22.21 -11.77
N ASN A 60 -1.65 -22.04 -12.32
CA ASN A 60 -0.63 -21.10 -11.84
C ASN A 60 -1.16 -19.66 -11.70
N ASP A 61 -1.80 -19.13 -12.75
CA ASP A 61 -2.29 -17.76 -12.77
C ASP A 61 -3.39 -17.51 -11.73
N ARG A 62 -4.34 -18.45 -11.63
CA ARG A 62 -5.48 -18.36 -10.71
C ARG A 62 -5.00 -18.48 -9.26
N TYR A 63 -4.14 -19.45 -8.99
CA TYR A 63 -3.46 -19.61 -7.71
C TYR A 63 -2.76 -18.32 -7.28
N LEU A 64 -1.93 -17.76 -8.17
CA LEU A 64 -1.17 -16.55 -7.90
C LEU A 64 -2.07 -15.35 -7.59
N GLN A 65 -3.18 -15.20 -8.33
CA GLN A 65 -4.16 -14.13 -8.09
C GLN A 65 -4.87 -14.29 -6.74
N GLU A 66 -5.35 -15.50 -6.43
CA GLU A 66 -6.07 -15.76 -5.17
C GLU A 66 -5.15 -15.61 -3.97
N ARG A 67 -3.92 -16.12 -4.06
CA ARG A 67 -2.90 -16.00 -3.02
C ARG A 67 -2.48 -14.55 -2.79
N LEU A 68 -2.19 -13.81 -3.87
CA LEU A 68 -1.84 -12.40 -3.78
C LEU A 68 -2.95 -11.57 -3.15
N LYS A 69 -4.21 -11.83 -3.52
CA LYS A 69 -5.37 -11.10 -2.98
C LYS A 69 -5.53 -11.34 -1.47
N ALA A 70 -5.25 -12.55 -1.00
CA ALA A 70 -5.34 -12.91 0.41
C ALA A 70 -4.20 -12.30 1.23
N GLU A 71 -2.96 -12.39 0.75
CA GLU A 71 -1.76 -11.97 1.49
C GLU A 71 -1.48 -10.45 1.36
N TYR A 72 -1.72 -9.86 0.18
CA TYR A 72 -1.44 -8.46 -0.10
C TYR A 72 -2.63 -7.75 -0.79
N PRO A 73 -3.70 -7.43 -0.04
CA PRO A 73 -4.88 -6.77 -0.59
C PRO A 73 -4.57 -5.48 -1.38
N GLY A 74 -5.08 -5.42 -2.61
CA GLY A 74 -4.90 -4.28 -3.53
C GLY A 74 -3.60 -4.31 -4.34
N PHE A 75 -2.70 -5.26 -4.08
CA PHE A 75 -1.56 -5.51 -4.96
C PHE A 75 -1.97 -6.33 -6.18
N ARG A 76 -1.15 -6.22 -7.22
CA ARG A 76 -1.24 -7.01 -8.45
C ARG A 76 0.16 -7.41 -8.90
N ILE A 77 0.26 -8.51 -9.63
CA ILE A 77 1.52 -8.93 -10.25
C ILE A 77 1.95 -7.87 -11.27
N ASN A 78 3.21 -7.42 -11.17
CA ASN A 78 3.78 -6.55 -12.17
C ASN A 78 4.15 -7.36 -13.41
N ARG A 79 3.23 -7.42 -14.37
CA ARG A 79 3.47 -8.06 -15.68
C ARG A 79 4.19 -7.14 -16.66
N ALA A 80 4.19 -5.83 -16.40
CA ALA A 80 4.82 -4.82 -17.24
C ALA A 80 6.24 -4.51 -16.71
N SER A 81 7.11 -4.07 -17.61
CA SER A 81 8.53 -3.79 -17.39
C SER A 81 8.91 -3.16 -16.04
N VAL A 82 10.14 -3.47 -15.62
CA VAL A 82 10.80 -3.15 -14.35
C VAL A 82 10.36 -1.80 -13.79
N SER A 83 9.72 -1.83 -12.62
CA SER A 83 9.50 -0.61 -11.86
C SER A 83 10.85 -0.13 -11.28
N LYS A 84 11.16 1.15 -11.43
CA LYS A 84 12.41 1.72 -10.92
C LYS A 84 12.17 2.28 -9.53
N LYS A 85 12.91 1.78 -8.52
CA LYS A 85 12.91 2.35 -7.17
C LYS A 85 13.22 3.85 -7.22
N LEU A 86 12.46 4.65 -6.49
CA LEU A 86 12.68 6.09 -6.42
C LEU A 86 13.71 6.41 -5.33
N ASP A 87 14.68 7.27 -5.67
CA ASP A 87 15.68 7.76 -4.71
C ASP A 87 15.07 8.74 -3.71
N PHE A 88 14.15 9.60 -4.18
CA PHE A 88 13.44 10.61 -3.37
C PHE A 88 11.93 10.50 -3.55
N PRO A 89 11.28 9.47 -2.97
CA PRO A 89 9.84 9.31 -3.04
C PRO A 89 9.11 10.37 -2.20
N PRO A 90 7.87 10.74 -2.58
CA PRO A 90 7.09 11.70 -1.81
C PRO A 90 6.67 11.10 -0.46
N LEU A 91 6.58 11.93 0.58
CA LEU A 91 6.34 11.49 1.96
C LEU A 91 5.05 10.65 2.12
N TYR A 92 3.99 10.94 1.36
CA TYR A 92 2.75 10.16 1.42
C TYR A 92 2.96 8.72 0.94
N ALA A 93 3.77 8.51 -0.10
CA ALA A 93 4.06 7.19 -0.64
C ALA A 93 4.96 6.38 0.29
N ILE A 94 5.94 7.03 0.93
CA ILE A 94 6.77 6.41 1.99
C ILE A 94 5.87 5.94 3.14
N LYS A 95 4.97 6.79 3.63
CA LYS A 95 4.05 6.43 4.71
C LYS A 95 3.14 5.26 4.33
N GLU A 96 2.73 5.16 3.06
CA GLU A 96 1.94 4.03 2.60
C GLU A 96 2.77 2.74 2.45
N SER A 97 4.03 2.83 1.99
CA SER A 97 4.91 1.66 1.84
C SER A 97 5.30 1.05 3.18
N LEU A 98 5.46 1.86 4.24
CA LEU A 98 5.77 1.38 5.60
C LEU A 98 4.69 0.46 6.22
N LYS A 99 3.53 0.31 5.59
CA LYS A 99 2.47 -0.61 6.02
C LYS A 99 2.71 -2.05 5.56
N TRP A 100 3.70 -2.27 4.70
CA TRP A 100 3.96 -3.55 4.06
C TRP A 100 5.42 -3.92 4.24
N ASN A 101 5.67 -5.18 4.56
CA ASN A 101 7.03 -5.70 4.72
C ASN A 101 7.76 -5.67 3.36
N ASP A 102 9.03 -5.29 3.41
CA ASP A 102 9.94 -5.22 2.25
C ASP A 102 9.47 -4.33 1.09
N ALA A 103 8.45 -3.49 1.33
CA ALA A 103 7.90 -2.62 0.32
C ALA A 103 8.73 -1.35 0.13
N TYR A 104 8.83 -0.90 -1.12
CA TYR A 104 9.46 0.36 -1.47
C TYR A 104 8.63 1.14 -2.48
N VAL A 105 8.92 2.43 -2.61
CA VAL A 105 8.26 3.27 -3.60
C VAL A 105 9.04 3.22 -4.91
N ALA A 106 8.33 2.93 -5.99
CA ALA A 106 8.88 2.84 -7.34
C ALA A 106 8.08 3.73 -8.31
N LYS A 107 8.66 3.99 -9.48
CA LYS A 107 7.98 4.63 -10.60
C LYS A 107 7.71 3.59 -11.68
N GLN A 108 6.46 3.56 -12.14
CA GLN A 108 6.01 2.75 -13.25
C GLN A 108 5.45 3.66 -14.35
N TYR A 109 5.89 3.47 -15.60
CA TYR A 109 5.54 4.33 -16.73
C TYR A 109 4.03 4.59 -16.88
N SER A 110 3.21 3.54 -16.78
CA SER A 110 1.76 3.62 -16.99
C SER A 110 0.96 4.10 -15.78
N HIS A 111 1.58 4.18 -14.60
CA HIS A 111 0.85 4.36 -13.34
C HIS A 111 1.46 5.38 -12.38
N GLY A 112 2.58 6.00 -12.75
CA GLY A 112 3.27 6.97 -11.90
C GLY A 112 3.91 6.28 -10.70
N GLU A 113 3.71 6.83 -9.52
CA GLU A 113 4.22 6.28 -8.27
C GLU A 113 3.43 5.02 -7.84
N VAL A 114 4.16 3.96 -7.51
CA VAL A 114 3.63 2.69 -7.04
C VAL A 114 4.41 2.23 -5.81
N ILE A 115 3.78 1.39 -4.99
CA ILE A 115 4.44 0.60 -3.96
C ILE A 115 4.79 -0.74 -4.60
N ALA A 116 6.04 -1.15 -4.52
CA ALA A 116 6.55 -2.39 -5.08
C ALA A 116 7.12 -3.28 -3.97
N ILE A 117 6.94 -4.59 -4.11
CA ILE A 117 7.59 -5.62 -3.31
C ILE A 117 8.19 -6.62 -4.30
N ASP A 118 9.49 -6.88 -4.14
CA ASP A 118 10.23 -7.81 -4.98
C ASP A 118 10.20 -9.22 -4.41
N ASN A 119 10.54 -10.20 -5.25
CA ASN A 119 10.74 -11.58 -4.85
C ASN A 119 9.53 -12.26 -4.17
N TYR A 120 8.32 -11.81 -4.49
CA TYR A 120 7.10 -12.48 -4.07
C TYR A 120 7.06 -13.90 -4.65
N LEU A 121 6.94 -14.91 -3.77
CA LEU A 121 7.05 -16.34 -4.10
C LEU A 121 8.33 -16.68 -4.88
N GLY A 122 9.44 -16.01 -4.57
CA GLY A 122 10.75 -16.30 -5.13
C GLY A 122 10.99 -15.82 -6.56
N LYS A 123 10.00 -15.18 -7.23
CA LYS A 123 10.16 -14.77 -8.63
C LYS A 123 9.31 -13.59 -9.10
N TYR A 124 8.25 -13.22 -8.40
CA TYR A 124 7.34 -12.18 -8.86
C TYR A 124 7.64 -10.83 -8.21
N GLN A 125 7.53 -9.76 -8.98
CA GLN A 125 7.36 -8.42 -8.42
C GLN A 125 5.86 -8.14 -8.31
N ILE A 126 5.40 -7.67 -7.16
CA ILE A 126 4.03 -7.20 -6.95
C ILE A 126 4.02 -5.70 -6.75
N ILE A 127 2.98 -5.05 -7.25
CA ILE A 127 2.82 -3.60 -7.20
C ILE A 127 1.43 -3.20 -6.76
N LYS A 128 1.33 -2.05 -6.10
CA LYS A 128 0.09 -1.39 -5.74
C LYS A 128 0.20 0.09 -6.11
N LYS A 129 -0.86 0.66 -6.69
CA LYS A 129 -0.89 2.11 -6.96
C LYS A 129 -0.89 2.87 -5.64
N THR A 130 -0.05 3.90 -5.52
CA THR A 130 -0.11 4.78 -4.34
C THR A 130 -1.42 5.57 -4.35
N THR A 131 -2.05 5.73 -3.20
CA THR A 131 -3.21 6.61 -3.08
C THR A 131 -2.72 8.02 -2.85
N LYS A 132 -2.80 8.88 -3.87
CA LYS A 132 -2.48 10.31 -3.68
C LYS A 132 -3.54 10.92 -2.75
N PRO A 133 -3.13 11.62 -1.68
CA PRO A 133 -4.05 12.42 -0.88
C PRO A 133 -4.85 13.34 -1.79
N TRP A 134 -6.16 13.42 -1.57
CA TRP A 134 -7.07 14.20 -2.40
C TRP A 134 -6.60 15.66 -2.60
N TYR A 135 -6.04 16.31 -1.56
CA TYR A 135 -5.54 17.69 -1.64
C TYR A 135 -4.34 17.87 -2.60
N LEU A 136 -3.54 16.82 -2.86
CA LEU A 136 -2.46 16.88 -3.86
C LEU A 136 -3.00 16.74 -5.29
N ILE A 137 -4.14 16.05 -5.46
CA ILE A 137 -4.85 15.99 -6.74
C ILE A 137 -5.34 17.39 -7.08
N TYR A 138 -5.95 18.09 -6.11
CA TYR A 138 -6.38 19.47 -6.31
C TYR A 138 -5.22 20.43 -6.50
N LYS A 139 -4.07 20.29 -5.82
CA LYS A 139 -2.95 21.24 -5.99
C LYS A 139 -2.44 21.34 -7.44
N ASN A 140 -2.50 20.25 -8.22
CA ASN A 140 -2.15 20.27 -9.65
C ASN A 140 -3.28 20.78 -10.55
N ILE A 141 -4.52 20.80 -10.06
CA ILE A 141 -5.67 21.46 -10.72
C ILE A 141 -5.72 22.94 -10.31
N LEU A 142 -5.17 23.27 -9.13
CA LEU A 142 -5.14 24.56 -8.46
C LEU A 142 -3.90 25.40 -8.80
N THR A 143 -3.12 25.07 -9.83
CA THR A 143 -2.38 26.12 -10.55
C THR A 143 -3.39 26.97 -11.29
N ILE A 144 -4.22 27.65 -10.51
CA ILE A 144 -5.13 28.68 -10.94
C ILE A 144 -4.24 29.79 -11.45
N ASP A 145 -4.47 30.23 -12.68
CA ASP A 145 -4.00 31.55 -13.06
C ASP A 145 -4.78 32.52 -12.17
N GLU A 146 -4.11 33.13 -11.18
CA GLU A 146 -4.74 34.10 -10.27
C GLU A 146 -5.34 35.30 -11.03
N ASN A 147 -5.02 35.42 -12.33
CA ASN A 147 -5.58 36.41 -13.23
C ASN A 147 -6.87 35.97 -13.96
N ASP A 148 -7.32 34.71 -13.84
CA ASP A 148 -8.62 34.27 -14.39
C ASP A 148 -9.73 34.27 -13.32
N PRO A 149 -10.61 35.28 -13.31
CA PRO A 149 -11.68 35.39 -12.32
C PRO A 149 -12.72 34.26 -12.42
N LYS A 150 -12.82 33.55 -13.56
CA LYS A 150 -13.78 32.44 -13.72
C LYS A 150 -13.33 31.20 -12.95
N GLU A 151 -12.03 30.90 -12.96
CA GLU A 151 -11.48 29.80 -12.18
C GLU A 151 -11.61 30.08 -10.68
N VAL A 152 -11.30 31.31 -10.25
CA VAL A 152 -11.47 31.74 -8.86
C VAL A 152 -12.93 31.61 -8.39
N ALA A 153 -13.90 32.04 -9.21
CA ALA A 153 -15.33 31.93 -8.89
C ALA A 153 -15.82 30.48 -8.77
N PHE A 154 -15.36 29.59 -9.67
CA PHE A 154 -15.68 28.16 -9.61
C PHE A 154 -15.16 27.52 -8.32
N TYR A 155 -13.96 27.89 -7.87
CA TYR A 155 -13.37 27.38 -6.64
C TYR A 155 -14.06 27.87 -5.37
N ILE A 156 -14.44 29.15 -5.31
CA ILE A 156 -15.25 29.69 -4.21
C ILE A 156 -16.56 28.91 -4.10
N MET A 157 -17.22 28.62 -5.24
CA MET A 157 -18.42 27.79 -5.29
C MET A 157 -18.19 26.36 -4.79
N LEU A 158 -17.11 25.70 -5.22
CA LEU A 158 -16.77 24.35 -4.78
C LEU A 158 -16.52 24.28 -3.26
N ILE A 159 -15.82 25.27 -2.70
CA ILE A 159 -15.58 25.37 -1.26
C ILE A 159 -16.91 25.54 -0.52
N ILE A 160 -17.79 26.45 -0.96
CA ILE A 160 -19.10 26.66 -0.35
C ILE A 160 -19.94 25.37 -0.34
N ILE A 161 -19.93 24.60 -1.43
CA ILE A 161 -20.66 23.33 -1.54
C ILE A 161 -20.11 22.29 -0.56
N ILE A 162 -18.79 22.20 -0.38
CA ILE A 162 -18.15 21.22 0.49
C ILE A 162 -18.28 21.62 1.97
N THR A 163 -18.21 22.91 2.30
CA THR A 163 -18.25 23.38 3.70
C THR A 163 -19.66 23.55 4.26
N SER A 164 -20.69 23.63 3.41
CA SER A 164 -22.08 23.79 3.83
C SER A 164 -22.95 22.62 3.35
N PRO A 165 -23.16 21.58 4.19
CA PRO A 165 -24.00 20.42 3.82
C PRO A 165 -25.46 20.79 3.50
N ILE A 166 -25.93 21.97 3.96
CA ILE A 166 -27.28 22.49 3.71
C ILE A 166 -27.42 23.03 2.27
N VAL A 167 -26.35 23.57 1.67
CA VAL A 167 -26.41 24.20 0.33
C VAL A 167 -26.40 23.13 -0.78
N GLY A 168 -25.73 22.00 -0.58
CA GLY A 168 -25.70 20.90 -1.54
C GLY A 168 -27.08 20.29 -1.85
N ILE A 169 -28.03 20.34 -0.90
CA ILE A 169 -29.38 19.78 -1.07
C ILE A 169 -30.28 20.69 -1.94
N ILE A 170 -30.02 21.99 -1.97
CA ILE A 170 -30.85 22.97 -2.69
C ILE A 170 -30.46 23.05 -4.18
N ILE A 171 -29.19 22.79 -4.52
CA ILE A 171 -28.70 22.87 -5.91
C ILE A 171 -29.00 21.59 -6.73
N LEU A 172 -29.28 20.47 -6.05
CA LEU A 172 -29.61 19.18 -6.69
C LEU A 172 -31.13 18.94 -6.89
N LYS A 173 -31.96 19.96 -6.67
CA LYS A 173 -33.38 20.00 -7.04
C LYS A 173 -33.61 20.99 -8.16
#